data_AF-A0A2V1BPX8-F1
#
_entry.id   AF-A0A2V1BPX8-F1
#
_cell.length_a   1.000
_cell.length_b   1.000
_cell.length_c   1.000
_cell.angle_alpha   90.00
_cell.angle_beta   90.00
_cell.angle_gamma   90.00
#
_symmetry.space_group_name_H-M   'P 1'
#
loop_
_entity.id
_entity.type
_entity.pdbx_description
1 polymer ?
#
loop_
_entity_poly.entity_id
_entity_poly.type
_entity_poly.pdbx_seq_one_letter_code
_entity_poly.pdbx_strand_id
1 'polypeptide(L)'
;MSLKLHKVTVEDFDIMMDHANIYPPGDDLVGPPTPFFWPVTSQAEAQERLQLHMTKQKSRFLGDRTATYLKVTDEKTQEIVSIARWHYYPNGFSYEDAIGWEIHSPVEGQPLPKGMNVDLHNFILMERDLERKNWIVNNEPCWILMHLVTRGSQRGRGAAGMLIAWGVGKAKVDGVPVYLEASALAKPLYERYGFRQIGNLLELDLRAHGVDMDIAMAKMGILPPKVDL
;
A
#
# COMPACT_ATOMS: atom_id res chain seq x y z
N MET A 1 -23.66 -10.87 1.21
CA MET A 1 -22.25 -11.26 1.37
C MET A 1 -21.80 -10.71 2.72
N SER A 2 -21.15 -11.50 3.57
CA SER A 2 -20.83 -11.06 4.93
C SER A 2 -19.32 -10.86 5.05
N LEU A 3 -18.89 -9.68 4.58
CA LEU A 3 -17.52 -9.19 4.75
C LEU A 3 -17.52 -8.26 5.96
N LYS A 4 -16.48 -8.33 6.78
CA LYS A 4 -16.38 -7.52 7.99
C LYS A 4 -15.02 -6.83 8.10
N LEU A 5 -15.04 -5.55 8.43
CA LEU A 5 -13.85 -4.74 8.65
C LEU A 5 -13.40 -4.85 10.11
N HIS A 6 -12.11 -5.05 10.30
CA HIS A 6 -11.45 -5.15 11.60
C HIS A 6 -10.14 -4.34 11.60
N LYS A 7 -9.66 -4.00 12.79
CA LYS A 7 -8.24 -3.66 12.95
C LYS A 7 -7.41 -4.94 12.86
N VAL A 8 -6.20 -4.81 12.33
CA VAL A 8 -5.19 -5.88 12.36
C VAL A 8 -4.65 -6.03 13.78
N THR A 9 -4.41 -7.26 14.20
CA THR A 9 -3.67 -7.61 15.42
C THR A 9 -2.27 -8.12 15.08
N VAL A 10 -1.43 -8.34 16.10
CA VAL A 10 -0.06 -8.81 15.86
C VAL A 10 -0.04 -10.26 15.33
N GLU A 11 -1.01 -11.08 15.73
CA GLU A 11 -1.16 -12.48 15.31
C GLU A 11 -1.59 -12.60 13.84
N ASP A 12 -2.28 -11.59 13.31
CA ASP A 12 -2.71 -11.60 11.90
C ASP A 12 -1.53 -11.63 10.94
N PHE A 13 -0.37 -11.08 11.31
CA PHE A 13 0.81 -11.15 10.47
C PHE A 13 1.28 -12.58 10.24
N ASP A 14 1.18 -13.43 11.26
CA ASP A 14 1.58 -14.83 11.16
C ASP A 14 0.55 -15.61 10.32
N ILE A 15 -0.75 -15.30 10.46
CA ILE A 15 -1.82 -15.83 9.58
C ILE A 15 -1.56 -15.44 8.11
N MET A 16 -1.25 -14.16 7.85
CA MET A 16 -1.00 -13.68 6.50
C MET A 16 0.28 -14.25 5.89
N MET A 17 1.29 -14.58 6.70
CA MET A 17 2.48 -15.31 6.23
C MET A 17 2.13 -16.74 5.80
N ASP A 18 1.23 -17.40 6.52
CA ASP A 18 0.80 -18.77 6.22
C ASP A 18 -0.07 -18.89 4.96
N HIS A 19 -0.54 -17.76 4.40
CA HIS A 19 -1.31 -17.74 3.16
C HIS A 19 -0.61 -18.45 1.98
N ALA A 20 0.73 -18.49 1.93
CA ALA A 20 1.44 -19.25 0.90
C ALA A 20 1.23 -20.77 1.00
N ASN A 21 0.91 -21.30 2.18
CA ASN A 21 0.61 -22.73 2.36
C ASN A 21 -0.85 -23.06 2.00
N ILE A 22 -1.72 -22.05 1.93
CA ILE A 22 -3.16 -22.23 1.77
C ILE A 22 -3.60 -21.90 0.34
N TYR A 23 -3.00 -20.87 -0.28
CA TYR A 23 -3.46 -20.31 -1.54
C TYR A 23 -2.44 -20.47 -2.67
N PRO A 24 -2.87 -20.44 -3.95
CA PRO A 24 -1.95 -20.50 -5.07
C PRO A 24 -0.93 -19.35 -5.06
N PRO A 25 0.29 -19.55 -5.59
CA PRO A 25 1.29 -18.50 -5.71
C PRO A 25 0.72 -17.25 -6.40
N GLY A 26 0.90 -16.09 -5.77
CA GLY A 26 0.37 -14.82 -6.30
C GLY A 26 -0.98 -14.39 -5.73
N ASP A 27 -1.75 -15.30 -5.12
CA ASP A 27 -3.05 -14.96 -4.52
C ASP A 27 -2.92 -14.57 -3.03
N ASP A 28 -2.09 -13.57 -2.78
CA ASP A 28 -1.69 -13.13 -1.44
C ASP A 28 -2.08 -11.67 -1.13
N LEU A 29 -1.63 -11.19 0.03
CA LEU A 29 -1.87 -9.83 0.53
C LEU A 29 -0.64 -8.94 0.34
N VAL A 30 0.07 -9.10 -0.77
CA VAL A 30 1.20 -8.27 -1.17
C VAL A 30 0.76 -7.31 -2.28
N GLY A 31 0.64 -6.02 -1.94
CA GLY A 31 0.10 -4.99 -2.82
C GLY A 31 1.07 -4.51 -3.90
N PRO A 32 0.56 -4.02 -5.06
CA PRO A 32 1.38 -3.31 -6.05
C PRO A 32 2.17 -2.14 -5.42
N PRO A 33 3.37 -1.82 -5.94
CA PRO A 33 4.03 -2.44 -7.10
C PRO A 33 4.74 -3.77 -6.79
N THR A 34 4.66 -4.31 -5.57
CA THR A 34 5.50 -5.46 -5.14
C THR A 34 5.48 -6.69 -6.04
N PRO A 35 4.30 -7.21 -6.46
CA PRO A 35 4.26 -8.36 -7.35
C PRO A 35 4.90 -8.15 -8.73
N PHE A 36 5.13 -6.90 -9.14
CA PHE A 36 5.70 -6.57 -10.44
C PHE A 36 7.21 -6.83 -10.50
N PHE A 37 7.94 -6.49 -9.44
CA PHE A 37 9.39 -6.71 -9.36
C PHE A 37 9.78 -7.91 -8.49
N TRP A 38 8.79 -8.61 -7.92
CA TRP A 38 8.98 -9.88 -7.22
C TRP A 38 7.87 -10.87 -7.58
N PRO A 39 7.82 -11.31 -8.85
CA PRO A 39 6.88 -12.33 -9.27
C PRO A 39 7.21 -13.66 -8.59
N VAL A 40 6.18 -14.47 -8.36
CA VAL A 40 6.31 -15.79 -7.74
C VAL A 40 5.54 -16.80 -8.59
N THR A 41 6.13 -17.98 -8.76
CA THR A 41 5.59 -19.07 -9.58
C THR A 41 5.48 -20.38 -8.80
N SER A 42 6.19 -20.48 -7.68
CA SER A 42 6.14 -21.63 -6.77
C SER A 42 5.70 -21.23 -5.36
N GLN A 43 5.29 -22.23 -4.56
CA GLN A 43 4.92 -21.98 -3.15
C GLN A 43 6.11 -21.54 -2.30
N ALA A 44 7.32 -22.05 -2.58
CA ALA A 44 8.52 -21.62 -1.90
C ALA A 44 8.80 -20.13 -2.13
N GLU A 45 8.68 -19.66 -3.38
CA GLU A 45 8.83 -18.23 -3.70
C GLU A 45 7.73 -17.38 -3.06
N ALA A 46 6.47 -17.86 -3.06
CA ALA A 46 5.37 -17.17 -2.40
C ALA A 46 5.58 -17.04 -0.89
N GLN A 47 6.07 -18.11 -0.24
CA GLN A 47 6.41 -18.13 1.19
C GLN A 47 7.53 -17.14 1.51
N GLU A 48 8.62 -17.12 0.72
CA GLU A 48 9.72 -16.17 0.91
C GLU A 48 9.24 -14.72 0.80
N ARG A 49 8.42 -14.42 -0.22
CA ARG A 49 7.83 -13.09 -0.41
C ARG A 49 6.94 -12.68 0.75
N LEU A 50 6.03 -13.55 1.18
CA LEU A 50 5.11 -13.26 2.28
C LEU A 50 5.86 -13.10 3.60
N GLN A 51 6.84 -13.96 3.88
CA GLN A 51 7.68 -13.86 5.07
C GLN A 51 8.36 -12.49 5.14
N LEU A 52 9.02 -12.08 4.06
CA LEU A 52 9.72 -10.79 4.04
C LEU A 52 8.73 -9.62 4.14
N HIS A 53 7.68 -9.63 3.31
CA HIS A 53 6.75 -8.50 3.23
C HIS A 53 6.00 -8.31 4.54
N MET A 54 5.46 -9.40 5.12
CA MET A 54 4.71 -9.32 6.36
C MET A 54 5.60 -9.05 7.57
N THR A 55 6.87 -9.49 7.58
CA THR A 55 7.81 -9.08 8.64
C THR A 55 8.04 -7.57 8.59
N LYS A 56 8.20 -6.99 7.40
CA LYS A 56 8.35 -5.54 7.23
C LYS A 56 7.10 -4.78 7.67
N GLN A 57 5.90 -5.25 7.30
CA GLN A 57 4.64 -4.65 7.76
C GLN A 57 4.45 -4.81 9.29
N LYS A 58 4.81 -5.96 9.88
CA LYS A 58 4.74 -6.21 11.33
C LYS A 58 5.65 -5.26 12.11
N SER A 59 6.88 -5.06 11.64
CA SER A 59 7.81 -4.08 12.23
C SER A 59 7.22 -2.67 12.25
N ARG A 60 6.60 -2.24 11.15
CA ARG A 60 5.92 -0.93 11.07
C ARG A 60 4.70 -0.86 11.96
N PHE A 61 3.88 -1.90 12.00
CA PHE A 61 2.73 -1.97 12.89
C PHE A 61 3.12 -1.77 14.36
N LEU A 62 4.28 -2.28 14.77
CA LEU A 62 4.79 -2.15 16.14
C LEU A 62 5.50 -0.81 16.39
N GLY A 63 6.17 -0.24 15.38
CA GLY A 63 7.06 0.91 15.54
C GLY A 63 6.47 2.26 15.12
N ASP A 64 5.53 2.29 14.18
CA ASP A 64 5.01 3.52 13.58
C ASP A 64 3.65 3.91 14.16
N ARG A 65 3.64 4.94 15.00
CA ARG A 65 2.44 5.45 15.67
C ARG A 65 1.48 6.18 14.73
N THR A 66 1.93 6.58 13.55
CA THR A 66 1.06 7.20 12.54
C THR A 66 0.22 6.14 11.81
N ALA A 67 0.66 4.88 11.81
CA ALA A 67 0.06 3.82 11.02
C ALA A 67 -1.18 3.21 11.70
N THR A 68 -2.24 3.01 10.92
CA THR A 68 -3.39 2.17 11.25
C THR A 68 -3.53 1.07 10.21
N TYR A 69 -3.47 -0.18 10.67
CA TYR A 69 -3.67 -1.36 9.84
C TYR A 69 -5.09 -1.91 9.99
N LEU A 70 -5.71 -2.19 8.86
CA LEU A 70 -7.08 -2.70 8.77
C LEU A 70 -7.09 -3.96 7.92
N LYS A 71 -8.00 -4.86 8.25
CA LYS A 71 -8.29 -6.06 7.48
C LYS A 71 -9.77 -6.18 7.20
N VAL A 72 -10.10 -6.85 6.11
CA VAL A 72 -11.45 -7.37 5.85
C VAL A 72 -11.40 -8.88 5.88
N THR A 73 -12.31 -9.47 6.64
CA THR A 73 -12.50 -10.92 6.71
C THR A 73 -13.81 -11.33 6.03
N ASP A 74 -13.83 -12.53 5.48
CA ASP A 74 -15.07 -13.22 5.09
C ASP A 74 -15.60 -13.96 6.31
N GLU A 75 -16.79 -13.64 6.82
CA GLU A 75 -17.27 -14.28 8.05
C GLU A 75 -17.68 -15.74 7.86
N LYS A 76 -17.85 -16.22 6.61
CA LYS A 76 -18.13 -17.64 6.38
C LYS A 76 -16.87 -18.48 6.49
N THR A 77 -15.77 -18.00 5.91
CA THR A 77 -14.50 -18.75 5.86
C THR A 77 -13.53 -18.33 6.96
N GLN A 78 -13.80 -17.21 7.63
CA GLN A 78 -12.91 -16.52 8.58
C GLN A 78 -11.58 -16.05 7.96
N GLU A 79 -11.46 -16.09 6.63
CA GLU A 79 -10.23 -15.74 5.93
C GLU A 79 -10.03 -14.23 5.85
N ILE A 80 -8.77 -13.80 5.93
CA ILE A 80 -8.38 -12.42 5.64
C ILE A 80 -8.30 -12.25 4.11
N VAL A 81 -9.23 -11.45 3.55
CA VAL A 81 -9.36 -11.30 2.10
C VAL A 81 -8.75 -10.01 1.57
N SER A 82 -8.59 -9.00 2.43
CA SER A 82 -8.02 -7.70 2.05
C SER A 82 -7.41 -7.00 3.26
N ILE A 83 -6.35 -6.22 3.04
CA ILE A 83 -5.73 -5.37 4.05
C ILE A 83 -5.46 -3.96 3.52
N ALA A 84 -5.38 -3.00 4.43
CA ALA A 84 -4.92 -1.65 4.15
C ALA A 84 -4.04 -1.12 5.28
N ARG A 85 -3.12 -0.23 4.91
CA ARG A 85 -2.33 0.58 5.83
C ARG A 85 -2.56 2.06 5.53
N TRP A 86 -3.17 2.73 6.50
CA TRP A 86 -3.41 4.18 6.50
C TRP A 86 -2.42 4.86 7.45
N HIS A 87 -2.02 6.08 7.14
CA HIS A 87 -1.28 6.93 8.07
C HIS A 87 -2.03 8.23 8.32
N TYR A 88 -1.99 8.71 9.56
CA TYR A 88 -2.39 10.06 9.92
C TYR A 88 -1.17 10.85 10.37
N TYR A 89 -0.93 11.98 9.71
CA TYR A 89 0.16 12.89 10.02
C TYR A 89 -0.43 14.20 10.55
N PRO A 90 -0.57 14.38 11.88
CA PRO A 90 -1.23 15.56 12.45
C PRO A 90 -0.45 16.86 12.25
N ASN A 91 0.85 16.79 12.00
CA ASN A 91 1.72 17.95 11.74
C ASN A 91 2.22 17.96 10.28
N GLY A 92 1.58 17.18 9.42
CA GLY A 92 1.99 16.96 8.04
C GLY A 92 3.06 15.90 7.83
N PHE A 93 3.18 15.48 6.57
CA PHE A 93 4.07 14.42 6.15
C PHE A 93 5.53 14.93 6.10
N SER A 94 6.42 14.29 6.86
CA SER A 94 7.85 14.59 6.85
C SER A 94 8.55 13.82 5.73
N TYR A 95 9.05 14.53 4.72
CA TYR A 95 9.79 13.92 3.61
C TYR A 95 11.16 13.41 4.05
N GLU A 96 11.82 14.11 4.96
CA GLU A 96 13.14 13.73 5.46
C GLU A 96 13.09 12.38 6.19
N ASP A 97 12.07 12.18 7.02
CA ASP A 97 11.95 10.97 7.83
C ASP A 97 11.34 9.77 7.07
N ALA A 98 10.50 10.04 6.06
CA ALA A 98 9.65 9.00 5.45
C ALA A 98 10.21 8.35 4.17
N ILE A 99 11.16 8.97 3.45
CA ILE A 99 11.63 8.49 2.14
C ILE A 99 12.38 7.14 2.22
N GLY A 100 13.13 6.89 3.32
CA GLY A 100 13.98 5.70 3.45
C GLY A 100 13.26 4.42 3.89
N TRP A 101 11.98 4.49 4.27
CA TRP A 101 11.33 3.42 5.03
C TRP A 101 10.68 2.33 4.18
N GLU A 102 10.39 2.59 2.90
CA GLU A 102 9.78 1.62 1.99
C GLU A 102 10.79 0.87 1.12
N ILE A 103 11.99 1.43 0.89
CA ILE A 103 13.07 0.80 0.12
C ILE A 103 13.68 -0.42 0.84
N HIS A 104 14.33 -1.29 0.09
CA HIS A 104 15.15 -2.38 0.61
C HIS A 104 16.61 -1.92 0.67
N SER A 105 17.10 -1.66 1.87
CA SER A 105 18.52 -1.44 2.09
C SER A 105 19.22 -2.78 2.32
N PRO A 106 20.37 -3.05 1.67
CA PRO A 106 21.18 -4.21 2.01
C PRO A 106 21.54 -4.16 3.50
N VAL A 107 21.28 -5.26 4.21
CA VAL A 107 21.77 -5.44 5.58
C VAL A 107 23.03 -6.28 5.48
N GLU A 108 24.12 -5.78 6.07
CA GLU A 108 25.39 -6.50 6.06
C GLU A 108 25.22 -7.92 6.62
N GLY A 109 25.72 -8.91 5.88
CA GLY A 109 25.59 -10.32 6.25
C GLY A 109 24.23 -10.97 5.95
N GLN A 110 23.25 -10.25 5.40
CA GLN A 110 21.98 -10.82 4.95
C GLN A 110 21.93 -10.94 3.42
N PRO A 111 21.52 -12.10 2.87
CA PRO A 111 21.34 -12.23 1.43
C PRO A 111 20.19 -11.35 0.94
N LEU A 112 20.32 -10.82 -0.28
CA LEU A 112 19.20 -10.16 -0.94
C LEU A 112 18.04 -11.14 -1.17
N PRO A 113 16.79 -10.66 -1.18
CA PRO A 113 15.64 -11.52 -1.41
C PRO A 113 15.73 -12.19 -2.79
N LYS A 114 15.64 -13.51 -2.81
CA LYS A 114 15.79 -14.29 -4.05
C LYS A 114 14.63 -14.01 -5.00
N GLY A 115 14.93 -13.81 -6.28
CA GLY A 115 13.93 -13.55 -7.32
C GLY A 115 13.33 -12.14 -7.28
N MET A 116 13.75 -11.28 -6.36
CA MET A 116 13.35 -9.89 -6.31
C MET A 116 14.31 -9.02 -7.11
N ASN A 117 13.78 -8.22 -8.04
CA ASN A 117 14.53 -7.12 -8.64
C ASN A 117 14.56 -5.94 -7.65
N VAL A 118 15.53 -5.96 -6.74
CA VAL A 118 15.69 -4.98 -5.66
C VAL A 118 15.96 -3.57 -6.20
N ASP A 119 16.73 -3.46 -7.28
CA ASP A 119 17.04 -2.19 -7.93
C ASP A 119 15.76 -1.52 -8.45
N LEU A 120 14.95 -2.25 -9.22
CA LEU A 120 13.65 -1.78 -9.70
C LEU A 120 12.68 -1.45 -8.55
N HIS A 121 12.62 -2.29 -7.51
CA HIS A 121 11.82 -2.00 -6.31
C HIS A 121 12.20 -0.65 -5.71
N ASN A 122 13.49 -0.42 -5.49
CA ASN A 122 13.99 0.78 -4.84
C ASN A 122 13.77 2.01 -5.70
N PHE A 123 14.02 1.91 -7.01
CA PHE A 123 13.76 2.99 -7.95
C PHE A 123 12.29 3.45 -7.91
N ILE A 124 11.33 2.53 -8.10
CA ILE A 124 9.91 2.88 -8.14
C ILE A 124 9.45 3.54 -6.83
N LEU A 125 9.83 2.97 -5.68
CA LEU A 125 9.38 3.49 -4.39
C LEU A 125 10.04 4.82 -4.04
N MET A 126 11.32 4.99 -4.38
CA MET A 126 12.04 6.23 -4.14
C MET A 126 11.50 7.37 -5.01
N GLU A 127 11.29 7.15 -6.31
CA GLU A 127 10.72 8.17 -7.21
C GLU A 127 9.30 8.55 -6.79
N ARG A 128 8.47 7.57 -6.42
CA ARG A 128 7.12 7.82 -5.86
C ARG A 128 7.19 8.70 -4.62
N ASP A 129 8.05 8.36 -3.66
CA ASP A 129 8.12 9.06 -2.37
C ASP A 129 8.76 10.45 -2.50
N LEU A 130 9.74 10.62 -3.39
CA LEU A 130 10.34 11.92 -3.72
C LEU A 130 9.36 12.87 -4.38
N GLU A 131 8.46 12.36 -5.21
CA GLU A 131 7.47 13.15 -5.93
C GLU A 131 6.41 13.75 -5.00
N ARG A 132 6.16 13.14 -3.82
CA ARG A 132 5.14 13.62 -2.86
C ARG A 132 5.27 15.10 -2.51
N LYS A 133 6.49 15.64 -2.41
CA LYS A 133 6.74 17.05 -2.08
C LYS A 133 6.15 18.04 -3.09
N ASN A 134 5.86 17.57 -4.30
CA ASN A 134 5.34 18.39 -5.39
C ASN A 134 3.81 18.48 -5.40
N TRP A 135 3.10 17.69 -4.57
CA TRP A 135 1.64 17.63 -4.62
C TRP A 135 0.94 17.35 -3.27
N ILE A 136 1.67 16.95 -2.24
CA ILE A 136 1.20 16.91 -0.86
C ILE A 136 1.70 18.19 -0.17
N VAL A 137 0.78 18.92 0.48
CA VAL A 137 1.13 20.17 1.14
C VAL A 137 2.02 19.89 2.36
N ASN A 138 3.19 20.53 2.41
CA ASN A 138 4.16 20.35 3.49
C ASN A 138 3.62 20.91 4.80
N ASN A 139 3.95 20.24 5.91
CA ASN A 139 3.62 20.68 7.28
C ASN A 139 2.12 20.85 7.58
N GLU A 140 1.23 20.32 6.73
CA GLU A 140 -0.22 20.38 6.92
C GLU A 140 -0.79 19.02 7.29
N PRO A 141 -1.73 18.94 8.25
CA PRO A 141 -2.30 17.67 8.67
C PRO A 141 -2.91 16.89 7.49
N CYS A 142 -2.68 15.59 7.40
CA CYS A 142 -3.28 14.78 6.34
C CYS A 142 -3.38 13.29 6.67
N TRP A 143 -4.24 12.60 5.94
CA TRP A 143 -4.27 11.14 5.85
C TRP A 143 -3.61 10.65 4.55
N ILE A 144 -2.89 9.54 4.60
CA ILE A 144 -2.31 8.91 3.40
C ILE A 144 -2.60 7.40 3.41
N LEU A 145 -3.15 6.88 2.31
CA LEU A 145 -3.25 5.44 2.07
C LEU A 145 -1.93 4.95 1.47
N MET A 146 -1.16 4.17 2.24
CA MET A 146 0.16 3.71 1.82
C MET A 146 0.14 2.29 1.24
N HIS A 147 -0.84 1.48 1.62
CA HIS A 147 -0.96 0.10 1.15
C HIS A 147 -2.43 -0.31 1.11
N LEU A 148 -2.85 -0.94 0.01
CA LEU A 148 -4.17 -1.54 -0.14
C LEU A 148 -4.05 -2.74 -1.07
N VAL A 149 -4.52 -3.89 -0.62
CA VAL A 149 -4.56 -5.10 -1.45
C VAL A 149 -5.72 -5.98 -1.06
N THR A 150 -6.37 -6.53 -2.08
CA THR A 150 -7.34 -7.62 -1.96
C THR A 150 -6.75 -8.81 -2.72
N ARG A 151 -6.77 -9.98 -2.10
CA ARG A 151 -6.38 -11.24 -2.74
C ARG A 151 -7.09 -11.39 -4.07
N GLY A 152 -6.37 -11.83 -5.10
CA GLY A 152 -6.86 -11.91 -6.48
C GLY A 152 -8.18 -12.66 -6.59
N SER A 153 -8.28 -13.81 -5.93
CA SER A 153 -9.48 -14.67 -5.91
C SER A 153 -10.67 -14.04 -5.17
N GLN A 154 -10.45 -12.99 -4.38
CA GLN A 154 -11.45 -12.35 -3.51
C GLN A 154 -11.87 -10.96 -4.00
N ARG A 155 -11.39 -10.52 -5.17
CA ARG A 155 -11.74 -9.23 -5.79
C ARG A 155 -13.20 -9.21 -6.26
N GLY A 156 -13.72 -7.99 -6.50
CA GLY A 156 -15.10 -7.79 -6.97
C GLY A 156 -16.18 -7.95 -5.88
N ARG A 157 -15.79 -8.20 -4.62
CA ARG A 157 -16.70 -8.42 -3.50
C ARG A 157 -16.93 -7.20 -2.59
N GLY A 158 -16.26 -6.07 -2.87
CA GLY A 158 -16.38 -4.83 -2.11
C GLY A 158 -15.38 -4.64 -0.94
N ALA A 159 -14.50 -5.61 -0.67
CA ALA A 159 -13.55 -5.57 0.45
C ALA A 159 -12.65 -4.32 0.45
N ALA A 160 -11.98 -4.02 -0.66
CA ALA A 160 -11.17 -2.81 -0.82
C ALA A 160 -11.96 -1.53 -0.55
N GLY A 161 -13.23 -1.51 -0.97
CA GLY A 161 -14.13 -0.37 -0.77
C GLY A 161 -14.42 -0.07 0.70
N MET A 162 -14.55 -1.09 1.54
CA MET A 162 -14.74 -0.93 2.99
C MET A 162 -13.51 -0.26 3.63
N LEU A 163 -12.32 -0.66 3.21
CA LEU A 163 -11.05 -0.11 3.70
C LEU A 163 -10.83 1.34 3.26
N ILE A 164 -11.22 1.67 2.02
CA ILE A 164 -11.17 3.05 1.50
C ILE A 164 -12.15 3.94 2.26
N ALA A 165 -13.40 3.50 2.41
CA ALA A 165 -14.45 4.25 3.10
C ALA A 165 -14.06 4.61 4.53
N TRP A 166 -13.37 3.70 5.24
CA TRP A 166 -12.88 3.97 6.60
C TRP A 166 -11.92 5.16 6.64
N GLY A 167 -10.90 5.19 5.77
CA GLY A 167 -9.88 6.25 5.80
C GLY A 167 -10.41 7.59 5.31
N VAL A 168 -11.23 7.58 4.26
CA VAL A 168 -11.93 8.78 3.79
C VAL A 168 -12.86 9.33 4.88
N GLY A 169 -13.57 8.44 5.60
CA GLY A 169 -14.41 8.83 6.73
C GLY A 169 -13.61 9.50 7.86
N LYS A 170 -12.42 9.00 8.16
CA LYS A 170 -11.52 9.63 9.14
C LYS A 170 -11.05 11.01 8.71
N ALA A 171 -10.54 11.14 7.50
CA ALA A 171 -10.11 12.43 6.95
C ALA A 171 -11.26 13.47 6.94
N LYS A 172 -12.48 13.04 6.62
CA LYS A 172 -13.67 13.90 6.68
C LYS A 172 -13.99 14.39 8.08
N VAL A 173 -13.89 13.52 9.10
CA VAL A 173 -14.11 13.89 10.51
C VAL A 173 -13.05 14.87 10.98
N ASP A 174 -11.79 14.63 10.62
CA ASP A 174 -10.66 15.47 11.01
C ASP A 174 -10.61 16.80 10.22
N GLY A 175 -11.35 16.89 9.10
CA GLY A 175 -11.39 18.08 8.26
C GLY A 175 -10.13 18.30 7.42
N VAL A 176 -9.37 17.24 7.16
CA VAL A 176 -8.05 17.31 6.53
C VAL A 176 -8.02 16.62 5.16
N PRO A 177 -7.05 16.97 4.28
CA PRO A 177 -6.85 16.26 3.03
C PRO A 177 -6.54 14.77 3.22
N VAL A 178 -6.89 13.97 2.22
CA VAL A 178 -6.44 12.58 2.10
C VAL A 178 -5.76 12.34 0.76
N TYR A 179 -4.66 11.59 0.77
CA TYR A 179 -3.80 11.35 -0.40
C TYR A 179 -3.53 9.86 -0.62
N LEU A 180 -3.26 9.49 -1.88
CA LEU A 180 -2.74 8.17 -2.27
C LEU A 180 -2.08 8.23 -3.66
N GLU A 181 -1.25 7.24 -3.95
CA GLU A 181 -0.83 6.92 -5.30
C GLU A 181 -1.59 5.69 -5.83
N ALA A 182 -2.03 5.75 -7.09
CA ALA A 182 -2.77 4.68 -7.74
C ALA A 182 -2.14 4.30 -9.08
N SER A 183 -2.13 3.01 -9.39
CA SER A 183 -1.92 2.59 -10.78
C SER A 183 -3.09 3.05 -11.65
N ALA A 184 -2.88 3.15 -12.97
CA ALA A 184 -3.95 3.45 -13.92
C ALA A 184 -5.16 2.51 -13.77
N LEU A 185 -4.91 1.23 -13.47
CA LEU A 185 -5.96 0.23 -13.23
C LEU A 185 -6.74 0.46 -11.93
N ALA A 186 -6.09 0.97 -10.88
CA ALA A 186 -6.71 1.19 -9.58
C ALA A 186 -7.41 2.56 -9.48
N LYS A 187 -7.05 3.53 -10.33
CA LYS A 187 -7.62 4.89 -10.31
C LYS A 187 -9.17 4.92 -10.28
N PRO A 188 -9.91 4.19 -11.14
CA PRO A 188 -11.38 4.21 -11.12
C PRO A 188 -12.01 3.68 -9.82
N LEU A 189 -11.29 2.85 -9.05
CA LEU A 189 -11.75 2.42 -7.73
C LEU A 189 -11.78 3.60 -6.77
N TYR A 190 -10.70 4.38 -6.70
CA TYR A 190 -10.58 5.50 -5.78
C TYR A 190 -11.49 6.67 -6.15
N GLU A 191 -11.73 6.91 -7.45
CA GLU A 191 -12.65 7.96 -7.93
C GLU A 191 -14.07 7.78 -7.37
N ARG A 192 -14.54 6.53 -7.22
CA ARG A 192 -15.85 6.23 -6.60
C ARG A 192 -15.98 6.69 -5.15
N TYR A 193 -14.86 6.93 -4.48
CA TYR A 193 -14.80 7.41 -3.10
C TYR A 193 -14.45 8.91 -3.01
N GLY A 194 -14.46 9.62 -4.14
CA GLY A 194 -14.29 11.08 -4.19
C GLY A 194 -12.85 11.52 -4.44
N PHE A 195 -11.89 10.60 -4.55
CA PHE A 195 -10.52 10.95 -4.95
C PHE A 195 -10.50 11.53 -6.36
N ARG A 196 -9.66 12.55 -6.56
CA ARG A 196 -9.39 13.14 -7.86
C ARG A 196 -7.89 13.14 -8.11
N GLN A 197 -7.50 13.03 -9.37
CA GLN A 197 -6.10 13.17 -9.74
C GLN A 197 -5.61 14.59 -9.45
N ILE A 198 -4.41 14.71 -8.89
CA ILE A 198 -3.71 15.96 -8.61
C ILE A 198 -2.50 16.06 -9.54
N GLY A 199 -2.49 17.09 -10.39
CA GLY A 199 -1.43 17.31 -11.37
C GLY A 199 -1.32 16.19 -12.41
N ASN A 200 -0.13 16.09 -13.03
CA ASN A 200 0.17 15.10 -14.06
C ASN A 200 0.42 13.71 -13.45
N LEU A 201 0.39 12.67 -14.27
CA LEU A 201 0.84 11.34 -13.85
C LEU A 201 2.35 11.37 -13.53
N LEU A 202 2.78 10.55 -12.58
CA LEU A 202 4.19 10.22 -12.42
C LEU A 202 4.51 9.09 -13.39
N GLU A 203 5.30 9.38 -14.42
CA GLU A 203 5.74 8.43 -15.45
C GLU A 203 7.18 8.00 -15.16
N LEU A 204 7.42 6.69 -15.09
CA LEU A 204 8.73 6.11 -14.81
C LEU A 204 9.15 5.17 -15.94
N ASP A 205 10.34 5.42 -16.49
CA ASP A 205 11.02 4.51 -17.43
C ASP A 205 11.74 3.42 -16.63
N LEU A 206 11.40 2.15 -16.90
CA LEU A 206 11.95 1.01 -16.16
C LEU A 206 13.08 0.28 -16.90
N ARG A 207 13.46 0.72 -18.11
CA ARG A 207 14.42 0.02 -18.99
C ARG A 207 15.80 -0.08 -18.35
N ALA A 208 16.26 0.98 -17.70
CA ALA A 208 17.53 1.00 -16.97
C ALA A 208 17.55 0.01 -15.79
N HIS A 209 16.38 -0.43 -15.34
CA HIS A 209 16.16 -1.32 -14.20
C HIS A 209 15.72 -2.73 -14.63
N GLY A 210 15.96 -3.09 -15.89
CA GLY A 210 15.79 -4.46 -16.41
C GLY A 210 14.37 -4.82 -16.86
N VAL A 211 13.48 -3.83 -17.08
CA VAL A 211 12.13 -4.07 -17.59
C VAL A 211 11.82 -3.13 -18.76
N ASP A 212 11.48 -3.70 -19.91
CA ASP A 212 11.17 -2.93 -21.12
C ASP A 212 9.72 -2.41 -21.13
N MET A 213 9.41 -1.49 -20.22
CA MET A 213 8.16 -0.73 -20.23
C MET A 213 8.25 0.55 -19.40
N ASP A 214 7.28 1.43 -19.62
CA ASP A 214 7.03 2.57 -18.75
C ASP A 214 5.83 2.26 -17.84
N ILE A 215 5.83 2.81 -16.62
CA ILE A 215 4.66 2.78 -15.73
C ILE A 215 4.19 4.18 -15.41
N ALA A 216 2.88 4.31 -15.16
CA ALA A 216 2.27 5.57 -14.75
C ALA A 216 1.52 5.41 -13.42
N MET A 217 1.76 6.32 -12.49
CA MET A 217 1.06 6.44 -11.22
C MET A 217 0.26 7.74 -11.17
N ALA A 218 -1.03 7.62 -10.86
CA ALA A 218 -1.88 8.76 -10.55
C ALA A 218 -1.67 9.18 -9.09
N LYS A 219 -1.28 10.44 -8.90
CA LYS A 219 -1.33 11.13 -7.61
C LYS A 219 -2.76 11.53 -7.37
N MET A 220 -3.37 11.09 -6.28
CA MET A 220 -4.79 11.32 -6.04
C MET A 220 -5.03 11.88 -4.65
N GLY A 221 -6.01 12.78 -4.53
CA GLY A 221 -6.46 13.25 -3.22
C GLY A 221 -7.90 13.70 -3.18
N ILE A 222 -8.39 13.85 -1.94
CA ILE A 222 -9.63 14.56 -1.61
C ILE A 222 -9.20 15.75 -0.78
N LEU A 223 -9.42 16.95 -1.32
CA LEU A 223 -9.10 18.19 -0.63
C LEU A 223 -10.37 18.70 0.05
N PRO A 224 -10.31 19.15 1.33
CA PRO A 224 -11.44 19.82 1.95
C PRO A 224 -11.78 21.09 1.16
N PRO A 225 -13.04 21.55 1.20
CA PRO A 225 -13.40 22.83 0.61
C PRO A 225 -12.49 23.92 1.17
N LYS A 226 -11.98 24.81 0.31
CA LYS A 226 -11.36 26.03 0.82
C LYS A 226 -12.43 26.81 1.55
N VAL A 227 -12.23 27.04 2.85
CA VAL A 227 -13.02 28.02 3.58
C VAL A 227 -12.48 29.37 3.15
N ASP A 228 -13.20 30.06 2.26
CA ASP A 228 -12.94 31.46 2.00
C ASP A 228 -13.25 32.21 3.31
N LEU A 229 -12.22 32.76 3.95
CA LEU A 229 -12.33 33.63 5.13
C LEU A 229 -12.72 35.05 4.71
#